data_AF-A0A662GIR3-F1
#
_entry.id   AF-A0A662GIR3-F1
#
_cell.length_a   1.000
_cell.length_b   1.000
_cell.length_c   1.000
_cell.angle_alpha   90.00
_cell.angle_beta   90.00
_cell.angle_gamma   90.00
#
_symmetry.space_group_name_H-M   'P 1'
#
loop_
_entity.id
_entity.type
_entity.pdbx_description
1 polymer ?
#
loop_
_entity_poly.entity_id
_entity_poly.type
_entity_poly.pdbx_seq_one_letter_code
_entity_poly.pdbx_strand_id
1 'polypeptide(L)' 'MAARQEYVRRMKPKSRMKLISLWIPEPMLKAIDELVERGFFPSKSELIRYAIAEYLRSMRGYGFSGHPRMFFGP' A
#
# COMPACT_ATOMS: atom_id res chain seq x y z
N MET A 1 18.09 -19.38 21.30
CA MET A 1 16.71 -18.98 20.91
C MET A 1 16.24 -17.63 21.48
N ALA A 2 16.92 -17.00 22.46
CA ALA A 2 16.46 -15.76 23.11
C ALA A 2 16.82 -14.43 22.39
N ALA A 3 17.92 -14.38 21.64
CA ALA A 3 18.42 -13.14 21.04
C ALA A 3 17.53 -12.54 19.92
N ARG A 4 16.73 -13.38 19.24
CA ARG A 4 15.82 -12.94 18.17
C ARG A 4 14.65 -12.12 18.72
N GLN A 5 14.15 -12.47 19.91
CA GLN A 5 13.04 -11.75 20.53
C GLN A 5 13.45 -10.38 21.04
N GLU A 6 14.69 -10.23 21.50
CA GLU A 6 15.18 -8.96 22.02
C GLU A 6 15.48 -7.92 20.92
N TYR A 7 15.81 -8.37 19.71
CA TYR A 7 15.99 -7.49 18.55
C TYR A 7 14.69 -6.80 18.12
N VAL A 8 13.56 -7.52 18.16
CA VAL A 8 12.24 -6.97 17.76
C VAL A 8 11.74 -5.89 18.70
N ARG A 9 12.14 -5.93 19.98
CA ARG A 9 11.68 -5.03 21.04
C ARG A 9 12.26 -3.60 20.96
N ARG A 10 13.39 -3.41 20.28
CA ARG A 10 14.13 -2.11 20.27
C ARG A 10 13.70 -1.13 19.17
N MET A 11 12.85 -1.53 18.22
CA MET A 11 12.28 -0.59 17.25
C MET A 11 11.05 0.08 17.86
N LYS A 12 11.08 1.42 18.02
CA LYS A 12 9.85 2.21 18.23
C LYS A 12 8.80 1.75 17.23
N PRO A 13 7.57 1.38 17.63
CA PRO A 13 6.62 0.79 16.71
C PRO A 13 6.31 1.79 15.61
N LYS A 14 6.46 1.37 14.36
CA LYS A 14 5.94 2.01 13.14
C LYS A 14 4.40 1.93 13.22
N SER A 15 3.81 2.60 14.19
CA SER A 15 2.68 2.11 15.01
C SER A 15 1.33 1.92 14.30
N ARG A 16 1.25 2.10 12.98
CA ARG A 16 -0.02 1.95 12.23
C ARG A 16 0.10 1.29 10.85
N MET A 17 1.30 0.92 10.37
CA MET A 17 1.42 0.24 9.07
C MET A 17 1.32 -1.28 9.24
N LYS A 18 0.35 -1.91 8.56
CA LYS A 18 0.21 -3.37 8.47
C LYS A 18 0.77 -3.85 7.13
N LEU A 19 1.50 -4.97 7.13
CA LEU A 19 1.87 -5.65 5.89
C LEU A 19 0.63 -6.27 5.28
N ILE A 20 0.46 -6.11 3.97
CA ILE A 20 -0.58 -6.78 3.19
C ILE A 20 0.09 -7.51 2.02
N SER A 21 -0.48 -8.66 1.64
CA SER A 21 -0.16 -9.34 0.39
C SER A 21 -1.30 -9.07 -0.59
N LEU A 22 -0.98 -8.70 -1.83
CA LEU A 22 -1.96 -8.46 -2.89
C LEU A 22 -1.49 -9.07 -4.20
N TRP A 23 -2.45 -9.50 -5.01
CA TRP A 23 -2.22 -9.92 -6.38
C TRP A 23 -2.39 -8.71 -7.30
N ILE A 24 -1.38 -8.41 -8.12
CA ILE A 24 -1.39 -7.33 -9.12
C ILE A 24 -1.11 -7.96 -10.49
N PRO A 25 -1.87 -7.61 -11.54
CA PRO A 25 -1.54 -8.01 -12.91
C PRO A 25 -0.10 -7.64 -13.30
N GLU A 26 0.62 -8.56 -13.93
CA GLU A 26 2.03 -8.38 -14.28
C GLU A 26 2.33 -7.07 -15.06
N PRO A 27 1.50 -6.65 -16.04
CA PRO A 27 1.75 -5.39 -16.75
C PRO A 27 1.70 -4.16 -15.83
N MET A 28 0.82 -4.16 -14.82
CA MET A 28 0.75 -3.08 -13.84
C MET A 28 1.98 -3.07 -12.93
N LEU A 29 2.48 -4.25 -12.55
CA LEU A 29 3.70 -4.35 -11.76
C LEU A 29 4.91 -3.81 -12.53
N LYS A 30 5.02 -4.11 -13.84
CA LYS A 30 6.06 -3.54 -14.70
C LYS A 30 5.99 -2.01 -14.77
N ALA A 31 4.79 -1.45 -14.93
CA ALA A 31 4.61 0.01 -14.92
C ALA A 31 5.00 0.65 -13.57
N ILE A 32 4.69 -0.02 -12.45
CA ILE A 32 5.13 0.42 -11.11
C ILE A 32 6.66 0.42 -11.03
N ASP A 33 7.31 -0.61 -11.57
CA ASP A 33 8.76 -0.76 -11.54
C ASP A 33 9.46 0.34 -12.32
N GLU A 34 8.99 0.63 -13.54
CA GLU A 34 9.51 1.72 -14.37
C GLU A 34 9.44 3.09 -13.66
N LEU A 35 8.34 3.37 -12.94
CA LEU A 35 8.18 4.63 -12.22
C LEU A 35 9.17 4.75 -11.04
N VAL A 36 9.45 3.65 -10.37
CA VAL A 36 10.43 3.60 -9.27
C VAL A 36 11.85 3.71 -9.82
N GLU A 37 12.17 2.99 -10.89
CA GLU A 37 13.49 3.03 -11.56
C GLU A 37 13.83 4.43 -12.10
N ARG A 38 12.83 5.13 -12.62
CA ARG A 38 12.97 6.53 -13.06
C ARG A 38 13.05 7.55 -11.90
N GLY A 39 12.91 7.09 -10.65
CA GLY A 39 13.06 7.92 -9.46
C GLY A 39 11.83 8.75 -9.09
N PHE A 40 10.66 8.53 -9.71
CA PHE A 40 9.43 9.24 -9.35
C PHE A 40 8.95 8.87 -7.95
N PHE A 41 9.20 7.62 -7.53
CA PHE A 41 8.90 7.15 -6.18
C PHE A 41 10.09 6.40 -5.59
N PRO A 42 10.34 6.54 -4.29
CA PRO A 42 11.47 5.89 -3.63
C PRO A 42 11.31 4.38 -3.49
N SER A 43 10.08 3.84 -3.63
CA SER A 43 9.82 2.40 -3.64
C SER A 43 8.42 2.09 -4.18
N LYS A 44 8.21 0.84 -4.62
CA LYS A 44 6.89 0.31 -5.00
C LYS A 44 5.86 0.50 -3.87
N SER A 45 6.30 0.33 -2.62
CA SER A 45 5.46 0.48 -1.43
C SER A 45 4.99 1.92 -1.20
N GLU A 46 5.84 2.92 -1.46
CA GLU A 46 5.47 4.33 -1.35
C GLU A 46 4.52 4.74 -2.48
N LEU A 47 4.78 4.26 -3.71
CA LEU A 47 3.88 4.47 -4.84
C LEU A 47 2.48 3.90 -4.55
N ILE A 48 2.39 2.64 -4.12
CA ILE A 48 1.10 1.99 -3.81
C ILE A 48 0.39 2.71 -2.66
N ARG A 49 1.11 3.13 -1.60
CA ARG A 49 0.54 3.92 -0.50
C ARG A 49 -0.02 5.25 -0.99
N TYR A 50 0.72 5.97 -1.82
CA TYR A 50 0.30 7.24 -2.40
C TYR A 50 -0.97 7.07 -3.24
N ALA A 51 -0.98 6.10 -4.16
CA ALA A 51 -2.14 5.83 -5.01
C ALA A 51 -3.41 5.51 -4.20
N ILE A 52 -3.30 4.66 -3.17
CA ILE A 52 -4.41 4.34 -2.28
C ILE A 52 -4.86 5.58 -1.49
N ALA A 53 -3.93 6.35 -0.93
CA ALA A 53 -4.25 7.55 -0.15
C ALA A 53 -4.96 8.61 -1.01
N GLU A 54 -4.51 8.77 -2.25
CA GLU A 54 -5.10 9.72 -3.21
C GLU A 54 -6.51 9.30 -3.58
N TYR A 55 -6.72 8.02 -3.90
CA TYR A 55 -8.04 7.48 -4.17
C TYR A 55 -8.98 7.62 -2.97
N LEU A 56 -8.51 7.29 -1.76
CA LEU A 56 -9.32 7.48 -0.55
C LEU A 56 -9.62 8.96 -0.29
N ARG A 57 -8.71 9.88 -0.62
CA ARG A 57 -8.92 11.32 -0.52
C ARG A 57 -9.99 11.80 -1.50
N SER A 58 -9.97 11.35 -2.75
CA SER A 58 -11.00 11.68 -3.73
C SER A 58 -12.37 11.12 -3.33
N MET A 59 -12.40 10.00 -2.60
CA MET A 59 -13.63 9.35 -2.13
C MET A 59 -14.17 9.91 -0.80
N ARG A 60 -13.49 10.81 -0.09
CA ARG A 60 -13.96 11.30 1.23
C ARG A 60 -15.30 12.08 1.22
N GLY A 61 -15.84 12.41 0.03
CA GLY A 61 -17.20 12.92 -0.15
C GLY A 61 -18.25 11.85 -0.50
N TYR A 62 -17.85 10.63 -0.85
CA TYR A 62 -18.73 9.48 -1.05
C TYR A 62 -19.00 8.85 0.32
N GLY A 63 -20.22 8.99 0.82
CA GLY A 63 -20.62 8.44 2.12
C GLY A 63 -20.21 6.98 2.27
N PHE A 64 -19.43 6.67 3.30
CA PHE A 64 -19.00 5.31 3.65
C PHE A 64 -20.16 4.39 4.10
N SER A 65 -21.41 4.84 3.92
CA SER A 65 -22.67 4.15 4.18
C SER A 65 -23.36 3.59 2.93
N GLY A 66 -22.78 3.75 1.73
CA GLY A 66 -23.22 3.09 0.50
C GLY A 66 -22.16 2.13 -0.01
N HIS A 67 -22.47 0.84 -0.06
CA HIS A 67 -21.61 -0.24 -0.57
C HIS A 67 -20.75 0.19 -1.78
N PRO A 68 -19.40 0.18 -1.69
CA PRO A 68 -18.55 0.38 -2.87
C PRO A 68 -18.55 -0.90 -3.72
N ARG A 69 -19.67 -1.19 -4.39
CA ARG A 69 -19.71 -2.08 -5.56
C ARG A 69 -19.35 -1.28 -6.81
N MET A 70 -18.12 -0.80 -6.84
CA MET A 70 -17.47 -0.20 -8.01
C MET A 70 -16.00 -0.52 -7.75
N PHE A 71 -15.38 -1.57 -8.28
CA PHE A 71 -14.86 -1.65 -9.65
C PHE A 71 -14.45 -3.10 -10.01
N PHE A 72 -14.96 -4.09 -9.28
CA PHE A 72 -14.70 -5.51 -9.55
C PHE A 72 -16.04 -6.25 -9.54
N GLY A 73 -16.65 -6.36 -10.72
CA GLY A 73 -17.83 -7.20 -10.96
C GLY A 73 -18.14 -7.27 -12.46
N PRO A 74 -18.62 -8.40 -13.00
CA PRO A 74 -19.41 -9.44 -12.32
C PRO A 74 -18.63 -10.36 -11.36
#